data_AF-F0X033-F1
#
_entry.id   AF-F0X033-F1
#
_cell.length_a   1.000
_cell.length_b   1.000
_cell.length_c   1.000
_cell.angle_alpha   90.00
_cell.angle_beta   90.00
_cell.angle_gamma   90.00
#
_symmetry.space_group_name_H-M   'P 1'
#
loop_
_entity.id
_entity.type
_entity.pdbx_description
1 polymer ?
#
loop_
_entity_poly.entity_id
_entity_poly.type
_entity_poly.pdbx_seq_one_letter_code
_entity_poly.pdbx_strand_id
1 'polypeptide(L)'
;MVATTQQERTYNNIPPRGRAERNAQLSKDAFEKERLGQRREGFIRIDPSQSGPAMVQYAPGTQGFFDERNRLHTDTSGEAKLLRDKQNARKRASEERKRVQNVEREVDRWKRLDEIQAGEEEKWRAIRASGNRARRNQSGEAFNPITLRYNDGSDGQRLKEAAERIQQRAFVRAQNLRHQNAREGFHPITGEALRPVLLQDLFPAR
;
A
#
# COMPACT_ATOMS: atom_id res chain seq x y z
N MET A 1 99.34 -40.13 52.68
CA MET A 1 99.45 -39.31 51.46
C MET A 1 98.04 -39.10 50.92
N VAL A 2 97.51 -37.87 50.98
CA VAL A 2 96.17 -37.54 50.44
C VAL A 2 96.38 -36.43 49.42
N ALA A 3 96.16 -36.75 48.15
CA ALA A 3 96.23 -35.77 47.06
C ALA A 3 94.98 -34.87 47.10
N THR A 4 95.19 -33.57 47.30
CA THR A 4 94.14 -32.55 47.23
C THR A 4 94.12 -31.95 45.83
N THR A 5 93.09 -32.27 45.04
CA THR A 5 92.82 -31.64 43.75
C THR A 5 92.25 -30.25 43.98
N GLN A 6 93.01 -29.20 43.65
CA GLN A 6 92.53 -27.82 43.60
C GLN A 6 91.69 -27.63 42.33
N GLN A 7 90.38 -27.42 42.47
CA GLN A 7 89.53 -26.95 41.38
C GLN A 7 89.68 -25.43 41.23
N GLU A 8 90.20 -24.97 40.09
CA GLU A 8 90.22 -23.56 39.75
C GLU A 8 88.77 -23.03 39.62
N ARG A 9 88.42 -22.05 40.43
CA ARG A 9 87.13 -21.34 40.33
C ARG A 9 87.26 -20.24 39.29
N THR A 10 86.72 -20.46 38.09
CA THR A 10 86.56 -19.44 37.07
C THR A 10 85.48 -18.43 37.49
N TYR A 11 85.88 -17.18 37.72
CA TYR A 11 84.94 -16.09 37.97
C TYR A 11 84.46 -15.49 36.65
N ASN A 12 83.18 -15.68 36.32
CA ASN A 12 82.54 -15.06 35.17
C ASN A 12 82.03 -13.67 35.56
N ASN A 13 82.79 -12.62 35.25
CA ASN A 13 82.37 -11.24 35.46
C ASN A 13 81.39 -10.81 34.34
N ILE A 14 80.10 -11.07 34.54
CA ILE A 14 79.06 -10.67 33.59
C ILE A 14 78.65 -9.23 33.90
N PRO A 15 78.75 -8.29 32.93
CA PRO A 15 78.35 -6.91 33.15
C PRO A 15 76.84 -6.80 33.49
N PRO A 16 76.44 -5.83 34.33
CA PRO A 16 75.05 -5.64 34.69
C PRO A 16 74.22 -5.27 33.46
N ARG A 17 73.02 -5.87 33.36
CA ARG A 17 72.11 -5.64 32.24
C ARG A 17 71.65 -4.18 32.15
N GLY A 18 71.61 -3.68 30.92
CA GLY A 18 71.14 -2.33 30.62
C GLY A 18 69.64 -2.14 30.91
N ARG A 19 69.18 -0.89 30.96
CA ARG A 19 67.73 -0.58 31.10
C ARG A 19 66.92 -1.11 29.91
N ALA A 20 67.48 -1.03 28.70
CA ALA A 20 66.84 -1.53 27.47
C ALA A 20 66.62 -3.04 27.51
N GLU A 21 67.65 -3.81 27.88
CA GLU A 21 67.58 -5.28 28.01
C GLU A 21 66.56 -5.74 29.06
N ARG A 22 66.46 -5.01 30.18
CA ARG A 22 65.43 -5.28 31.20
C ARG A 22 64.03 -5.02 30.69
N ASN A 23 63.82 -3.93 29.95
CA ASN A 23 62.52 -3.62 29.36
C ASN A 23 62.13 -4.61 28.26
N ALA A 24 63.09 -5.08 27.47
CA ALA A 24 62.85 -6.08 26.44
C ALA A 24 62.39 -7.42 27.03
N GLN A 25 62.93 -7.85 28.18
CA GLN A 25 62.50 -9.07 28.85
C GLN A 25 61.09 -9.03 29.44
N LEU A 26 60.52 -7.84 29.66
CA LEU A 26 59.16 -7.69 30.19
C LEU A 26 58.09 -7.96 29.12
N SER A 27 58.41 -7.83 27.83
CA SER A 27 57.48 -8.02 26.71
C SER A 27 58.05 -9.00 25.68
N LYS A 28 57.30 -10.07 25.40
CA LYS A 28 57.69 -11.06 24.38
C LYS A 28 57.97 -10.41 23.02
N ASP A 29 57.18 -9.40 22.65
CA ASP A 29 57.37 -8.67 21.39
C ASP A 29 58.67 -7.84 21.38
N ALA A 30 59.02 -7.22 22.50
CA ALA A 30 60.23 -6.41 22.59
C ALA A 30 61.49 -7.30 22.56
N PHE A 31 61.44 -8.44 23.25
CA PHE A 31 62.49 -9.45 23.24
C PHE A 31 62.73 -10.04 21.85
N GLU A 32 61.66 -10.35 21.10
CA GLU A 32 61.77 -10.90 19.75
C GLU A 32 62.31 -9.86 18.75
N LYS A 33 61.92 -8.58 18.90
CA LYS A 33 62.49 -7.47 18.10
C LYS A 33 63.98 -7.31 18.33
N GLU A 34 64.44 -7.39 19.58
CA GLU A 34 65.86 -7.34 19.92
C GLU A 34 66.62 -8.53 19.31
N ARG A 35 66.08 -9.74 19.43
CA ARG A 35 66.65 -10.96 18.85
C ARG A 35 66.77 -10.88 17.32
N LEU A 36 65.74 -10.37 16.65
CA LEU A 36 65.74 -10.18 15.19
C LEU A 36 66.78 -9.13 14.77
N GLY A 37 66.94 -8.04 15.53
CA GLY A 37 67.96 -7.02 15.26
C GLY A 37 69.40 -7.53 15.44
N GLN A 38 69.61 -8.52 16.31
CA GLN A 38 70.93 -9.14 16.54
C GLN A 38 71.21 -10.33 15.60
N ARG A 39 70.23 -10.79 14.82
CA ARG A 39 70.38 -11.94 13.92
C ARG A 39 71.27 -11.57 12.72
N ARG A 40 72.41 -12.25 12.58
CA ARG A 40 73.44 -11.96 11.55
C ARG A 40 73.55 -13.05 10.47
N GLU A 41 72.46 -13.76 10.19
CA GLU A 41 72.46 -14.87 9.22
C GLU A 41 71.65 -14.50 7.97
N GLY A 42 72.20 -14.81 6.79
CA GLY A 42 71.60 -14.47 5.49
C GLY A 42 71.94 -13.04 5.04
N PHE A 43 72.04 -12.83 3.72
CA PHE A 43 72.42 -11.55 3.09
C PHE A 43 71.47 -10.37 3.35
N ILE A 44 70.45 -10.53 4.21
CA ILE A 44 69.46 -9.52 4.53
C ILE A 44 69.84 -8.90 5.87
N ARG A 45 70.53 -7.76 5.82
CA ARG A 45 70.68 -6.89 6.99
C ARG A 45 69.37 -6.13 7.14
N ILE A 46 68.58 -6.43 8.17
CA ILE A 46 67.51 -5.52 8.60
C ILE A 46 68.20 -4.40 9.38
N ASP A 47 68.82 -3.48 8.65
CA ASP A 47 69.40 -2.29 9.25
C ASP A 47 68.28 -1.24 9.34
N PRO A 48 67.68 -0.98 10.52
CA PRO A 48 66.58 -0.03 10.64
C PRO A 48 66.99 1.41 10.30
N SER A 49 68.30 1.67 10.14
CA SER A 49 68.85 2.95 9.69
C SER A 49 68.92 3.10 8.16
N GLN A 50 69.11 2.00 7.41
CA GLN A 50 69.11 2.01 5.94
C GLN A 50 67.77 1.57 5.35
N SER A 51 67.15 0.54 5.93
CA SER A 51 65.74 0.19 5.73
C SER A 51 64.90 1.07 6.66
N GLY A 52 64.84 2.37 6.35
CA GLY A 52 63.82 3.24 6.90
C GLY A 52 62.41 2.77 6.51
N PRO A 53 61.37 3.62 6.64
CA PRO A 53 60.00 3.27 6.23
C PRO A 53 59.89 2.77 4.78
N ALA A 54 60.93 2.94 3.95
CA ALA A 54 61.07 2.48 2.57
C ALA A 54 60.65 1.02 2.27
N MET A 55 60.67 0.09 3.25
CA MET A 55 60.16 -1.27 3.03
C MET A 55 58.63 -1.41 3.16
N VAL A 56 57.96 -0.46 3.83
CA VAL A 56 56.51 -0.49 4.14
C VAL A 56 55.76 0.69 3.53
N GLN A 57 56.46 1.78 3.26
CA GLN A 57 55.94 3.03 2.72
C GLN A 57 56.88 3.52 1.62
N TYR A 58 56.31 3.84 0.47
CA TYR A 58 57.04 4.44 -0.63
C TYR A 58 57.64 5.81 -0.24
N ALA A 59 58.69 6.26 -0.92
CA ALA A 59 59.28 7.57 -0.64
C ALA A 59 58.38 8.72 -1.14
N PRO A 60 58.26 9.85 -0.40
CA PRO A 60 57.49 11.01 -0.85
C PRO A 60 57.82 11.43 -2.29
N GLY A 61 56.80 11.60 -3.13
CA GLY A 61 56.95 11.99 -4.54
C GLY A 61 57.06 10.84 -5.54
N THR A 62 57.12 9.59 -5.08
CA THR A 62 56.97 8.41 -5.95
C THR A 62 55.49 8.11 -6.20
N GLN A 63 55.15 7.45 -7.32
CA GLN A 63 53.77 7.14 -7.67
C GLN A 63 53.04 6.25 -6.64
N GLY A 64 53.78 5.42 -5.91
CA GLY A 64 53.24 4.59 -4.84
C GLY A 64 53.10 5.30 -3.50
N PHE A 65 53.60 6.53 -3.37
CA PHE A 65 53.52 7.27 -2.12
C PHE A 65 52.10 7.75 -1.87
N PHE A 66 51.57 7.34 -0.71
CA PHE A 66 50.31 7.85 -0.18
C PHE A 66 50.54 8.41 1.20
N ASP A 67 49.96 9.57 1.46
CA ASP A 67 49.94 10.14 2.80
C ASP A 67 49.08 9.25 3.71
N GLU A 68 49.54 9.04 4.94
CA GLU A 68 48.91 8.12 5.89
C GLU A 68 47.47 8.56 6.24
N ARG A 69 47.22 9.88 6.19
CA ARG A 69 45.88 10.47 6.36
C ARG A 69 44.92 10.14 5.23
N ASN A 70 45.44 9.93 4.02
CA ASN A 70 44.64 9.63 2.83
C ASN A 70 44.58 8.12 2.54
N ARG A 71 45.43 7.33 3.21
CA ARG A 71 45.51 5.86 3.04
C ARG A 71 44.18 5.16 3.33
N LEU A 72 43.38 5.73 4.23
CA LEU A 72 42.07 5.23 4.59
C LEU A 72 40.99 6.23 4.17
N HIS A 73 39.84 5.71 3.75
CA HIS A 73 38.69 6.55 3.45
C HIS A 73 38.24 7.26 4.75
N THR A 74 38.31 8.59 4.76
CA THR A 74 38.02 9.40 5.95
C THR A 74 36.53 9.63 6.17
N ASP A 75 35.69 9.44 5.14
CA ASP A 75 34.25 9.64 5.24
C ASP A 75 33.50 8.35 5.60
N THR A 76 33.80 7.82 6.78
CA THR A 76 33.09 6.68 7.37
C THR A 76 31.60 6.98 7.62
N SER A 77 31.27 8.25 7.87
CA SER A 77 29.90 8.71 8.12
C SER A 77 29.05 8.67 6.86
N GLY A 78 29.61 9.06 5.70
CA GLY A 78 28.97 8.97 4.40
C GLY A 78 28.70 7.53 3.99
N GLU A 79 29.66 6.63 4.16
CA GLU A 79 29.47 5.20 3.87
C GLU A 79 28.37 4.58 4.75
N ALA A 80 28.37 4.88 6.05
CA ALA A 80 27.34 4.42 6.97
C ALA A 80 25.94 4.95 6.59
N LYS A 81 25.86 6.21 6.14
CA LYS A 81 24.61 6.80 5.62
C LYS A 81 24.14 6.08 4.36
N LEU A 82 25.02 5.86 3.39
CA LEU A 82 24.67 5.15 2.14
C LEU A 82 24.16 3.73 2.42
N LEU A 83 24.76 3.02 3.37
CA LEU A 83 24.30 1.70 3.80
C LEU A 83 22.89 1.76 4.41
N ARG A 84 22.65 2.74 5.30
CA ARG A 84 21.33 2.94 5.92
C ARG A 84 20.27 3.32 4.89
N ASP A 85 20.60 4.21 3.95
CA ASP A 85 19.70 4.63 2.88
C ASP A 85 19.36 3.45 1.96
N LYS A 86 20.33 2.60 1.63
CA LYS A 86 20.11 1.37 0.86
C LYS A 86 19.20 0.39 1.59
N GLN A 87 19.37 0.22 2.90
CA GLN A 87 18.50 -0.63 3.72
C GLN A 87 17.07 -0.07 3.78
N ASN A 88 16.93 1.24 4.00
CA ASN A 88 15.65 1.93 4.03
C ASN A 88 14.93 1.84 2.67
N ALA A 89 15.65 2.04 1.57
CA ALA A 89 15.10 1.93 0.22
C ALA A 89 14.58 0.51 -0.06
N ARG A 90 15.33 -0.53 0.33
CA ARG A 90 14.89 -1.94 0.22
C ARG A 90 13.63 -2.21 1.04
N LYS A 91 13.57 -1.70 2.27
CA LYS A 91 12.40 -1.84 3.14
C LYS A 91 11.18 -1.17 2.51
N ARG A 92 11.31 0.10 2.08
CA ARG A 92 10.24 0.85 1.41
C ARG A 92 9.74 0.16 0.15
N ALA A 93 10.64 -0.35 -0.69
CA ALA A 93 10.26 -1.09 -1.91
C ALA A 93 9.48 -2.38 -1.60
N SER A 94 9.86 -3.10 -0.53
CA SER A 94 9.15 -4.30 -0.08
C SER A 94 7.75 -3.97 0.46
N GLU A 95 7.64 -2.91 1.27
CA GLU A 95 6.36 -2.44 1.81
C GLU A 95 5.41 -1.97 0.70
N GLU A 96 5.93 -1.21 -0.26
CA GLU A 96 5.13 -0.73 -1.40
C GLU A 96 4.65 -1.89 -2.27
N ARG A 97 5.53 -2.85 -2.56
CA ARG A 97 5.14 -4.06 -3.30
C ARG A 97 4.02 -4.83 -2.60
N LYS A 98 4.10 -5.00 -1.27
CA LYS A 98 3.05 -5.65 -0.49
C LYS A 98 1.74 -4.86 -0.51
N ARG A 99 1.82 -3.52 -0.43
CA ARG A 99 0.67 -2.63 -0.51
C ARG A 99 -0.05 -2.79 -1.84
N VAL A 100 0.68 -2.70 -2.95
CA VAL A 100 0.13 -2.88 -4.30
C VAL A 100 -0.52 -4.25 -4.46
N GLN A 101 0.16 -5.33 -4.06
CA GLN A 101 -0.39 -6.68 -4.14
C GLN A 101 -1.68 -6.86 -3.32
N ASN A 102 -1.75 -6.25 -2.13
CA ASN A 102 -2.95 -6.32 -1.31
C ASN A 102 -4.11 -5.56 -1.95
N VAL A 103 -3.85 -4.39 -2.53
CA VAL A 103 -4.85 -3.61 -3.26
C VAL A 103 -5.36 -4.41 -4.47
N GLU A 104 -4.47 -5.00 -5.27
CA GLU A 104 -4.85 -5.82 -6.43
C GLU A 104 -5.74 -7.00 -6.03
N ARG A 105 -5.36 -7.74 -4.99
CA ARG A 105 -6.16 -8.87 -4.47
C ARG A 105 -7.55 -8.43 -4.02
N GLU A 106 -7.62 -7.30 -3.34
CA GLU A 106 -8.89 -6.78 -2.84
C GLU A 106 -9.77 -6.32 -4.00
N VAL A 107 -9.22 -5.60 -4.98
CA VAL A 107 -9.93 -5.23 -6.21
C VAL A 107 -10.48 -6.45 -6.94
N ASP A 108 -9.67 -7.50 -7.10
CA ASP A 108 -10.11 -8.73 -7.76
C ASP A 108 -11.21 -9.45 -6.96
N ARG A 109 -11.12 -9.43 -5.63
CA ARG A 109 -12.17 -9.97 -4.75
C ARG A 109 -13.47 -9.19 -4.92
N TRP A 110 -13.44 -7.85 -4.91
CA TRP A 110 -14.62 -7.02 -5.11
C TRP A 110 -15.26 -7.24 -6.48
N LYS A 111 -14.46 -7.31 -7.56
CA LYS A 111 -14.97 -7.63 -8.90
C LYS A 111 -15.72 -8.96 -8.93
N ARG A 112 -15.18 -10.01 -8.30
CA ARG A 112 -15.86 -11.32 -8.22
C ARG A 112 -17.17 -11.23 -7.46
N LEU A 113 -17.23 -10.46 -6.37
CA LEU A 113 -18.45 -10.26 -5.61
C LEU A 113 -19.51 -9.50 -6.43
N ASP A 114 -19.09 -8.46 -7.16
CA ASP A 114 -19.96 -7.69 -8.03
C ASP A 114 -20.53 -8.56 -9.17
N GLU A 115 -19.69 -9.41 -9.77
CA GLU A 115 -20.13 -10.38 -10.81
C GLU A 115 -21.16 -11.38 -10.27
N ILE A 116 -20.92 -11.92 -9.06
CA ILE A 116 -21.87 -12.83 -8.40
C ILE A 116 -23.18 -12.10 -8.12
N GLN A 117 -23.11 -10.90 -7.55
CA GLN A 117 -24.30 -10.10 -7.24
C GLN A 117 -25.08 -9.75 -8.52
N ALA A 118 -24.39 -9.33 -9.58
CA ALA A 118 -25.02 -9.02 -10.86
C ALA A 118 -25.73 -10.25 -11.45
N GLY A 119 -25.10 -11.43 -11.39
CA GLY A 119 -25.72 -12.69 -11.83
C GLY A 119 -26.94 -13.08 -10.99
N GLU A 120 -26.89 -12.89 -9.68
CA GLU A 120 -28.05 -13.09 -8.80
C GLU A 120 -29.18 -12.11 -9.11
N GLU A 121 -28.87 -10.83 -9.29
CA GLU A 121 -29.84 -9.81 -9.66
C GLU A 121 -30.52 -10.13 -10.99
N GLU A 122 -29.75 -10.54 -12.00
CA GLU A 122 -30.27 -10.95 -13.30
C GLU A 122 -31.18 -12.17 -13.17
N LYS A 123 -30.77 -13.19 -12.42
CA LYS A 123 -31.60 -14.36 -12.11
C LYS A 123 -32.92 -13.95 -11.44
N TRP A 124 -32.87 -13.06 -10.45
CA TRP A 124 -34.08 -12.58 -9.78
C TRP A 124 -34.94 -11.69 -10.67
N ARG A 125 -34.35 -10.90 -11.57
CA ARG A 125 -35.08 -10.13 -12.58
C ARG A 125 -35.79 -11.08 -13.54
N ALA A 126 -35.12 -12.12 -14.04
CA ALA A 126 -35.72 -13.13 -14.91
C ALA A 126 -36.88 -13.87 -14.22
N ILE A 127 -36.69 -14.29 -12.96
CA ILE A 127 -37.76 -14.93 -12.17
C ILE A 127 -38.96 -13.99 -11.99
N ARG A 128 -38.72 -12.72 -11.66
CA ARG A 128 -39.78 -11.72 -11.51
C ARG A 128 -40.51 -11.46 -12.82
N ALA A 129 -39.77 -11.27 -13.91
CA ALA A 129 -40.33 -11.05 -15.25
C ALA A 129 -41.16 -12.25 -15.74
N SER A 130 -40.73 -13.48 -15.43
CA SER A 130 -41.48 -14.68 -15.81
C SER A 130 -42.85 -14.79 -15.14
N GLY A 131 -43.06 -14.10 -14.00
CA GLY A 131 -44.31 -14.13 -13.25
C GLY A 131 -44.68 -15.49 -12.63
N ASN A 132 -43.99 -16.58 -12.98
CA ASN A 132 -44.35 -17.96 -12.63
C ASN A 132 -44.47 -18.19 -11.12
N ARG A 133 -43.62 -17.55 -10.33
CA ARG A 133 -43.67 -17.62 -8.86
C ARG A 133 -44.82 -16.82 -8.26
N ALA A 134 -45.24 -15.75 -8.94
CA ALA A 134 -46.32 -14.86 -8.52
C ALA A 134 -47.71 -15.32 -9.01
N ARG A 135 -47.80 -16.28 -9.93
CA ARG A 135 -49.08 -16.78 -10.49
C ARG A 135 -50.08 -17.21 -9.41
N ARG A 136 -49.63 -17.79 -8.30
CA ARG A 136 -50.50 -18.21 -7.18
C ARG A 136 -51.02 -17.04 -6.33
N ASN A 137 -50.31 -15.91 -6.34
CA ASN A 137 -50.66 -14.72 -5.57
C ASN A 137 -51.24 -13.61 -6.47
N GLN A 138 -51.51 -13.93 -7.74
CA GLN A 138 -52.14 -12.98 -8.66
C GLN A 138 -53.59 -12.77 -8.23
N SER A 139 -53.97 -11.52 -7.97
CA SER A 139 -55.36 -11.17 -7.69
C SER A 139 -56.24 -11.57 -8.87
N GLY A 140 -57.44 -12.06 -8.60
CA GLY A 140 -58.43 -12.36 -9.66
C GLY A 140 -58.94 -11.12 -10.40
N GLU A 141 -58.65 -9.93 -9.89
CA GLU A 141 -59.03 -8.65 -10.48
C GLU A 141 -58.12 -8.24 -11.64
N ALA A 142 -58.68 -7.53 -12.62
CA ALA A 142 -57.96 -7.01 -13.80
C ALA A 142 -57.06 -5.79 -13.51
N PHE A 143 -56.86 -5.45 -12.24
CA PHE A 143 -55.96 -4.41 -11.77
C PHE A 143 -55.24 -4.87 -10.49
N ASN A 144 -54.13 -4.21 -10.15
CA ASN A 144 -53.38 -4.48 -8.94
C ASN A 144 -53.95 -3.66 -7.76
N PRO A 145 -54.41 -4.29 -6.66
CA PRO A 145 -55.03 -3.56 -5.55
C PRO A 145 -54.08 -2.68 -4.75
N ILE A 146 -52.76 -2.92 -4.81
CA ILE A 146 -51.76 -2.17 -4.06
C ILE A 146 -51.31 -0.95 -4.86
N THR A 147 -50.94 -1.15 -6.13
CA THR A 147 -50.44 -0.05 -6.98
C THR A 147 -51.56 0.69 -7.71
N LEU A 148 -52.78 0.15 -7.68
CA LEU A 148 -53.95 0.61 -8.45
C LEU A 148 -53.71 0.68 -9.96
N ARG A 149 -52.63 0.07 -10.45
CA ARG A 149 -52.33 0.01 -11.89
C ARG A 149 -53.14 -1.10 -12.53
N TYR A 150 -53.64 -0.84 -13.73
CA TYR A 150 -54.23 -1.86 -14.58
C TYR A 150 -53.19 -2.91 -14.96
N ASN A 151 -53.63 -4.16 -15.12
CA ASN A 151 -52.75 -5.23 -15.59
C ASN A 151 -52.47 -5.07 -17.10
N ASP A 152 -51.30 -5.50 -17.56
CA ASP A 152 -50.88 -5.35 -18.97
C ASP A 152 -51.60 -6.31 -19.95
N GLY A 153 -52.49 -7.18 -19.44
CA GLY A 153 -53.27 -8.12 -20.24
C GLY A 153 -54.52 -7.50 -20.88
N SER A 154 -55.20 -8.28 -21.74
CA SER A 154 -56.42 -7.85 -22.45
C SER A 154 -57.53 -7.38 -21.50
N ASP A 155 -57.70 -8.04 -20.36
CA ASP A 155 -58.76 -7.71 -19.42
C ASP A 155 -58.47 -6.41 -18.66
N GLY A 156 -57.19 -6.13 -18.39
CA GLY A 156 -56.76 -4.85 -17.83
C GLY A 156 -56.95 -3.71 -18.83
N GLN A 157 -56.67 -3.94 -20.12
CA GLN A 157 -56.96 -2.98 -21.18
C GLN A 157 -58.46 -2.72 -21.32
N ARG A 158 -59.30 -3.75 -21.31
CA ARG A 158 -60.77 -3.60 -21.31
C ARG A 158 -61.28 -2.79 -20.12
N LEU A 159 -60.75 -3.06 -18.93
CA LEU A 159 -61.11 -2.32 -17.72
C LEU A 159 -60.69 -0.85 -17.82
N LYS A 160 -59.50 -0.58 -18.34
CA LYS A 160 -58.99 0.77 -18.59
C LYS A 160 -59.87 1.52 -19.59
N GLU A 161 -60.20 0.91 -20.73
CA GLU A 161 -61.10 1.51 -21.72
C GLU A 161 -62.50 1.79 -21.13
N ALA A 162 -63.04 0.87 -20.33
CA ALA A 162 -64.32 1.07 -19.67
C ALA A 162 -64.27 2.26 -18.69
N ALA A 163 -63.20 2.39 -17.92
CA ALA A 163 -62.97 3.52 -17.03
C ALA A 163 -62.85 4.84 -17.81
N GLU A 164 -62.07 4.87 -18.90
CA GLU A 164 -61.93 6.03 -19.77
C GLU A 164 -63.28 6.46 -20.37
N ARG A 165 -64.11 5.50 -20.81
CA ARG A 165 -65.49 5.78 -21.29
C ARG A 165 -66.39 6.34 -20.20
N ILE A 166 -66.23 5.91 -18.94
CA ILE A 166 -66.97 6.50 -17.81
C ILE A 166 -66.51 7.94 -17.58
N GLN A 167 -65.20 8.19 -17.59
CA GLN A 167 -64.64 9.54 -17.43
C GLN A 167 -65.13 10.48 -18.54
N GLN A 168 -65.11 10.03 -19.80
CA GLN A 168 -65.63 10.78 -20.94
C GLN A 168 -67.12 11.12 -20.78
N ARG A 169 -67.95 10.14 -20.39
CA ARG A 169 -69.39 10.37 -20.15
C ARG A 169 -69.64 11.34 -19.01
N ALA A 170 -68.90 11.23 -17.92
CA ALA A 170 -69.00 12.16 -16.79
C ALA A 170 -68.62 13.59 -17.22
N PHE A 171 -67.55 13.73 -18.00
CA PHE A 171 -67.09 15.01 -18.52
C PHE A 171 -68.13 15.67 -19.44
N VAL A 172 -68.66 14.94 -20.42
CA VAL A 172 -69.72 15.43 -21.32
C VAL A 172 -70.97 15.81 -20.53
N ARG A 173 -71.37 15.00 -19.54
CA ARG A 173 -72.50 15.32 -18.66
C ARG A 173 -72.27 16.61 -17.87
N ALA A 174 -71.07 16.81 -17.33
CA ALA A 174 -70.73 18.03 -16.59
C ALA A 174 -70.76 19.27 -17.50
N GLN A 175 -70.27 19.15 -18.74
CA GLN A 175 -70.38 20.24 -19.73
C GLN A 175 -71.83 20.54 -20.08
N ASN A 176 -72.65 19.51 -20.31
CA ASN A 176 -74.07 19.68 -20.61
C ASN A 176 -74.84 20.31 -19.45
N LEU A 177 -74.58 19.88 -18.21
CA LEU A 177 -75.19 20.46 -17.01
C LEU A 177 -74.78 21.92 -16.83
N ARG A 178 -73.51 22.26 -17.03
CA ARG A 178 -73.04 23.65 -17.02
C ARG A 178 -73.78 24.50 -18.05
N HIS A 179 -73.87 24.01 -19.28
CA HIS A 179 -74.57 24.71 -20.35
C HIS A 179 -76.06 24.91 -20.05
N GLN A 180 -76.74 23.92 -19.47
CA GLN A 180 -78.17 24.03 -19.15
C GLN A 180 -78.44 24.92 -17.93
N ASN A 181 -77.58 24.86 -16.90
CA ASN A 181 -77.75 25.68 -15.69
C ASN A 181 -77.40 27.15 -15.91
N ALA A 182 -76.53 27.46 -16.89
CA ALA A 182 -76.10 28.82 -17.17
C ALA A 182 -75.66 28.98 -18.63
N ARG A 183 -76.65 29.15 -19.52
CA ARG A 183 -76.42 29.35 -20.96
C ARG A 183 -75.58 30.59 -21.28
N GLU A 184 -75.77 31.66 -20.53
CA GLU A 184 -75.07 32.93 -20.72
C GLU A 184 -73.62 32.90 -20.25
N GLY A 185 -73.20 31.83 -19.55
CA GLY A 185 -71.83 31.66 -19.08
C GLY A 185 -71.51 32.38 -17.77
N PHE A 186 -72.51 32.94 -17.09
CA PHE A 186 -72.37 33.62 -15.79
C PHE A 186 -73.12 32.88 -14.68
N HIS A 187 -72.61 32.98 -13.45
CA HIS A 187 -73.25 32.41 -12.27
C HIS A 187 -74.46 33.28 -11.85
N PRO A 188 -75.67 32.72 -11.70
CA PRO A 188 -76.90 33.51 -11.57
C PRO A 188 -77.03 34.29 -10.25
N ILE A 189 -76.25 33.94 -9.22
CA ILE A 189 -76.31 34.60 -7.90
C ILE A 189 -75.21 35.68 -7.78
N THR A 190 -74.04 35.45 -8.36
CA THR A 190 -72.85 36.30 -8.15
C THR A 190 -72.50 37.13 -9.38
N GLY A 191 -73.01 36.78 -10.56
CA GLY A 191 -72.69 37.43 -11.83
C GLY A 191 -71.30 37.13 -12.39
N GLU A 192 -70.50 36.31 -11.70
CA GLU A 192 -69.14 35.95 -12.13
C GLU A 192 -69.15 34.99 -13.32
N ALA A 193 -68.10 35.06 -14.15
CA ALA A 193 -67.93 34.15 -15.29
C ALA A 193 -67.69 32.70 -14.84
N LEU A 194 -68.42 31.76 -15.42
CA LEU A 194 -68.29 30.35 -15.08
C LEU A 194 -67.04 29.72 -15.67
N ARG A 195 -66.20 29.20 -14.79
CA ARG A 195 -65.00 28.43 -15.17
C ARG A 195 -65.36 27.25 -16.11
N PRO A 196 -64.53 26.95 -17.13
CA PRO A 196 -64.69 25.75 -17.93
C PRO A 196 -64.47 24.48 -17.08
N VAL A 197 -65.22 23.43 -17.39
CA VAL A 197 -65.04 22.12 -16.74
C VAL A 197 -63.75 21.49 -17.26
N LEU A 198 -62.79 21.20 -16.37
CA LEU A 198 -61.58 20.46 -16.72
C LEU A 198 -61.68 19.02 -16.22
N LEU A 199 -61.01 18.11 -16.92
CA LEU A 199 -61.00 16.69 -16.55
C LEU A 199 -60.36 16.48 -15.17
N GLN A 200 -59.36 17.30 -14.83
CA GLN A 200 -58.67 17.31 -13.54
C GLN A 200 -59.59 17.69 -12.37
N ASP A 201 -60.61 18.51 -12.61
CA ASP A 201 -61.57 18.92 -11.57
C ASP A 201 -62.52 17.76 -11.20
N LEU A 202 -62.82 16.88 -12.17
CA LEU A 202 -63.69 15.72 -11.97
C LEU A 202 -62.93 14.49 -11.47
N PHE A 203 -61.67 14.33 -11.89
CA PHE A 203 -60.81 13.21 -11.56
C PHE A 203 -59.44 13.74 -11.14
N PRO A 204 -59.28 14.21 -9.89
CA PRO A 204 -58.00 14.67 -9.39
C PRO A 204 -56.99 13.51 -9.39
N ALA A 205 -55.77 13.79 -9.85
CA ALA A 205 -54.67 12.83 -9.73
C ALA A 205 -54.45 12.53 -8.24
N ARG A 206 -54.48 11.24 -7.89
CA ARG A 206 -54.16 10.75 -6.54
C ARG A 206 -52.67 10.47 -6.40
#